data_AF-A0A8X6LIS0-F1
#
_entry.id   AF-A0A8X6LIS0-F1
#
_cell.length_a   1.000
_cell.length_b   1.000
_cell.length_c   1.000
_cell.angle_alpha   90.00
_cell.angle_beta   90.00
_cell.angle_gamma   90.00
#
_symmetry.space_group_name_H-M   'P 1'
#
loop_
_entity.id
_entity.type
_entity.pdbx_description
1 polymer ?
#
loop_
_entity_poly.entity_id
_entity_poly.type
_entity_poly.pdbx_seq_one_letter_code
_entity_poly.pdbx_strand_id
1 'polypeptide(L)'
;MFGVNVSPFLLSATIKYHIEKYREQYPAAMEMLDTCLYVDDVISSAENISQALKLSKDADTIMKNASMTLRKWNSNNQTLMKTWKGEGLEIHPCHSEDSSQIPLSKVLGIPWNVVHDYFTIDVKGLMELDTSKPITKRVVLQSSGKIYDPVGFLSPYTIRLKCLLQELWLRNLAWDDELLPDIYAIWSQWWSELPPFIRIKDSTNDPRFQWRFK
;
A
#
# COMPACT_ATOMS: atom_id res chain seq x y z
N MET A 1 19.24 17.10 -4.03
CA MET A 1 18.58 17.80 -2.91
C MET A 1 17.28 17.06 -2.61
N PHE A 2 17.16 16.46 -1.43
CA PHE A 2 15.90 15.85 -1.00
C PHE A 2 14.91 16.94 -0.58
N GLY A 3 13.61 16.76 -0.87
CA GLY A 3 12.54 17.67 -0.43
C GLY A 3 12.15 18.79 -1.40
N VAL A 4 12.69 18.83 -2.62
CA VAL A 4 12.21 19.76 -3.65
C VAL A 4 10.90 19.22 -4.25
N ASN A 5 9.88 20.07 -4.34
CA ASN A 5 8.54 19.70 -4.83
C ASN A 5 8.53 19.11 -6.26
N VAL A 6 9.48 19.51 -7.12
CA VAL A 6 9.61 18.99 -8.49
C VAL A 6 10.41 17.68 -8.59
N SER A 7 11.08 17.25 -7.52
CA SER A 7 11.94 16.05 -7.55
C SER A 7 11.21 14.78 -8.01
N PRO A 8 9.99 14.47 -7.55
CA PRO A 8 9.29 13.25 -8.00
C PRO A 8 8.98 13.27 -9.50
N PHE A 9 8.58 14.43 -10.02
CA PHE A 9 8.32 14.60 -11.45
C PHE A 9 9.60 14.42 -12.27
N LEU A 10 10.69 15.07 -11.89
CA LEU A 10 11.97 14.97 -12.59
C LEU A 10 12.51 13.53 -12.57
N LEU A 11 12.39 12.85 -11.44
CA LEU A 11 12.77 11.43 -11.31
C LEU A 11 11.94 10.56 -12.25
N SER A 12 10.61 10.70 -12.23
CA SER A 12 9.70 9.93 -13.09
C SER A 12 9.98 10.17 -14.59
N ALA A 13 10.15 11.43 -15.00
CA ALA A 13 10.47 11.79 -16.38
C ALA A 13 11.84 11.22 -16.82
N THR A 14 12.83 11.27 -15.92
CA THR A 14 14.16 10.70 -16.16
C THR A 14 14.07 9.19 -16.37
N ILE A 15 13.38 8.49 -15.48
CA ILE A 15 13.21 7.03 -15.58
C ILE A 15 12.48 6.66 -16.87
N LYS A 16 11.35 7.31 -17.19
CA LYS A 16 10.60 7.09 -18.44
C LYS A 16 11.50 7.26 -19.68
N TYR A 17 12.30 8.32 -19.72
CA TYR A 17 13.26 8.54 -20.81
C TYR A 17 14.33 7.44 -20.89
N HIS A 18 14.80 6.92 -19.75
CA HIS A 18 15.80 5.86 -19.73
C HIS A 18 15.24 4.50 -20.17
N ILE A 19 14.08 4.10 -19.64
CA ILE A 19 13.49 2.78 -19.95
C ILE A 19 13.02 2.69 -21.40
N GLU A 20 12.61 3.80 -22.02
CA GLU A 20 12.13 3.86 -23.40
C GLU A 20 13.17 3.33 -24.41
N LYS A 21 14.46 3.54 -24.14
CA LYS A 21 15.57 3.06 -24.98
C LYS A 21 15.63 1.54 -25.09
N TYR A 22 14.99 0.83 -24.16
CA TYR A 22 14.97 -0.62 -24.08
C TYR A 22 13.68 -1.25 -24.60
N ARG A 23 12.77 -0.46 -25.20
CA ARG A 23 11.50 -0.93 -25.74
C ARG A 23 11.66 -2.13 -26.68
N GLU A 24 12.68 -2.11 -27.55
CA GLU A 24 12.91 -3.20 -28.51
C GLU A 24 13.61 -4.42 -27.89
N GLN A 25 14.55 -4.18 -26.96
CA GLN A 25 15.39 -5.24 -26.39
C GLN A 25 14.69 -5.99 -25.24
N TYR A 26 13.95 -5.26 -24.40
CA TYR A 26 13.31 -5.76 -23.18
C TYR A 26 11.87 -5.21 -23.05
N PRO A 27 10.97 -5.46 -24.03
CA PRO A 27 9.64 -4.84 -24.08
C PRO A 27 8.82 -5.06 -22.80
N ALA A 28 8.80 -6.29 -22.29
CA ALA A 28 8.02 -6.65 -21.11
C ALA A 28 8.57 -6.02 -19.80
N ALA A 29 9.90 -5.91 -19.67
CA ALA A 29 10.50 -5.28 -18.50
C ALA A 29 10.35 -3.75 -18.53
N MET A 30 10.42 -3.15 -19.72
CA MET A 30 10.12 -1.72 -19.92
C MET A 30 8.67 -1.41 -19.55
N GLU A 31 7.72 -2.20 -20.06
CA GLU A 31 6.29 -2.05 -19.74
C GLU A 31 6.02 -2.20 -18.23
N MET A 32 6.61 -3.21 -17.60
CA MET A 32 6.54 -3.40 -16.16
C MET A 32 7.15 -2.19 -15.41
N LEU A 33 8.31 -1.69 -15.80
CA LEU A 33 8.93 -0.52 -15.15
C LEU A 33 8.11 0.77 -15.36
N ASP A 34 7.43 0.93 -16.49
CA ASP A 34 6.59 2.12 -16.75
C ASP A 34 5.30 2.12 -15.93
N THR A 35 4.74 0.93 -15.67
CA THR A 35 3.43 0.76 -15.04
C THR A 35 3.50 0.43 -13.55
N CYS A 36 4.53 -0.30 -13.12
CA CYS A 36 4.64 -0.87 -11.77
C CYS A 36 5.65 -0.14 -10.87
N LEU A 37 6.34 0.89 -11.38
CA LEU A 37 7.26 1.69 -10.57
C LEU A 37 6.55 2.86 -9.90
N TYR A 38 6.53 2.85 -8.58
CA TYR A 38 6.02 3.95 -7.77
C TYR A 38 7.16 4.59 -6.98
N VAL A 39 7.59 5.78 -7.44
CA VAL A 39 8.72 6.53 -6.88
C VAL A 39 10.00 5.68 -6.83
N ASP A 40 10.24 4.97 -5.73
CA ASP A 40 11.39 4.11 -5.46
C ASP A 40 11.07 2.60 -5.39
N ASP A 41 9.79 2.22 -5.37
CA ASP A 41 9.33 0.83 -5.27
C ASP A 41 8.87 0.28 -6.63
N VAL A 42 9.42 -0.86 -7.07
CA VAL A 42 8.86 -1.65 -8.19
C VAL A 42 8.02 -2.78 -7.63
N ILE A 43 6.73 -2.84 -7.98
CA ILE A 43 5.79 -3.84 -7.46
C ILE A 43 5.08 -4.51 -8.62
N SER A 44 5.47 -5.74 -8.96
CA SER A 44 4.87 -6.52 -10.05
C SER A 44 4.55 -7.94 -9.62
N SER A 45 3.55 -8.53 -10.27
CA SER A 45 3.28 -9.96 -10.25
C SER A 45 3.75 -10.62 -11.56
N ALA A 46 3.80 -11.95 -11.58
CA ALA A 46 4.08 -12.75 -12.76
C ALA A 46 3.38 -14.10 -12.64
N GLU A 47 3.05 -14.74 -13.76
CA GLU A 47 2.28 -15.99 -13.77
C GLU A 47 3.10 -17.19 -13.29
N ASN A 48 4.43 -17.13 -13.45
CA ASN A 48 5.34 -18.20 -13.08
C ASN A 48 6.74 -17.68 -12.72
N ILE A 49 7.52 -18.54 -12.07
CA ILE A 49 8.87 -18.22 -11.56
C ILE A 49 9.83 -17.83 -12.71
N SER A 50 9.73 -18.49 -13.87
CA SER A 50 10.61 -18.21 -15.01
C SER A 50 10.38 -16.81 -15.56
N GLN A 51 9.12 -16.41 -15.72
CA GLN A 51 8.75 -15.07 -16.13
C GLN A 51 9.18 -14.03 -15.10
N ALA A 52 8.92 -14.27 -13.80
CA ALA A 52 9.32 -13.38 -12.72
C ALA A 52 10.85 -13.15 -12.69
N LEU A 53 11.61 -14.24 -12.86
CA LEU A 53 13.07 -14.18 -12.91
C LEU A 53 13.57 -13.39 -14.12
N LYS A 54 12.99 -13.65 -15.30
CA LYS A 54 13.36 -12.91 -16.52
C LYS A 54 13.08 -11.42 -16.35
N LEU A 55 11.87 -11.06 -15.93
CA LEU A 55 11.46 -9.67 -15.74
C LEU A 55 12.35 -8.94 -14.73
N SER A 56 12.63 -9.56 -13.58
CA SER A 56 13.51 -8.97 -12.55
C SER A 56 14.94 -8.76 -13.03
N LYS A 57 15.52 -9.71 -13.79
CA LYS A 57 16.87 -9.56 -14.36
C LYS A 57 16.94 -8.49 -15.44
N ASP A 58 15.95 -8.47 -16.34
CA ASP A 58 15.86 -7.49 -17.40
C ASP A 58 15.68 -6.08 -16.80
N ALA A 59 14.80 -5.95 -15.79
CA ALA A 59 14.58 -4.70 -15.07
C ALA A 59 15.84 -4.23 -14.30
N ASP A 60 16.53 -5.12 -13.60
CA ASP A 60 17.79 -4.79 -12.91
C ASP A 60 18.84 -4.31 -13.92
N THR A 61 18.93 -4.96 -15.09
CA THR A 61 19.84 -4.55 -16.17
C THR A 61 19.53 -3.14 -16.67
N ILE A 62 18.27 -2.87 -17.01
CA ILE A 62 17.82 -1.55 -17.49
C ILE A 62 18.14 -0.47 -16.45
N MET A 63 17.76 -0.69 -15.19
CA MET A 63 17.88 0.29 -14.13
C MET A 63 19.34 0.49 -13.70
N LYS A 64 20.15 -0.57 -13.70
CA LYS A 64 21.61 -0.50 -13.46
C LYS A 64 22.34 0.31 -14.53
N ASN A 65 21.93 0.21 -15.80
CA ASN A 65 22.47 1.05 -16.88
C ASN A 65 22.13 2.54 -16.71
N ALA A 66 21.05 2.85 -15.99
CA ALA A 66 20.72 4.20 -15.56
C ALA A 66 21.38 4.61 -14.22
N SER A 67 22.29 3.79 -13.66
CA SER A 67 22.87 3.96 -12.33
C SER A 67 21.84 3.96 -11.18
N MET A 68 20.70 3.30 -11.39
CA MET A 68 19.58 3.18 -10.45
C MET A 68 19.36 1.71 -10.04
N THR A 69 20.38 1.04 -9.51
CA THR A 69 20.30 -0.40 -9.16
C THR A 69 19.10 -0.74 -8.28
N LEU A 70 18.29 -1.71 -8.71
CA LEU A 70 17.18 -2.24 -7.93
C LEU A 70 17.71 -3.14 -6.82
N ARG A 71 17.12 -3.03 -5.63
CA ARG A 71 17.60 -3.72 -4.43
C ARG A 71 16.45 -4.25 -3.61
N LYS A 72 16.76 -5.04 -2.58
CA LYS A 72 15.80 -5.55 -1.60
C LYS A 72 14.67 -6.35 -2.26
N TRP A 73 15.00 -7.15 -3.28
CA TRP A 73 14.06 -8.04 -3.95
C TRP A 73 13.37 -8.96 -2.93
N ASN A 74 12.06 -9.10 -3.06
CA ASN A 74 11.22 -9.84 -2.14
C ASN A 74 10.03 -10.48 -2.84
N SER A 75 9.61 -11.67 -2.40
CA SER A 75 8.52 -12.44 -3.01
C SER A 75 7.95 -13.44 -2.02
N ASN A 76 6.64 -13.70 -2.12
CA ASN A 76 5.94 -14.80 -1.43
C ASN A 76 6.41 -16.19 -1.87
N ASN A 77 7.17 -16.30 -2.97
CA ASN A 77 7.67 -17.56 -3.51
C ASN A 77 9.12 -17.83 -3.07
N GLN A 78 9.31 -18.81 -2.17
CA GLN A 78 10.63 -19.16 -1.65
C GLN A 78 11.59 -19.69 -2.74
N THR A 79 11.08 -20.35 -3.78
CA THR A 79 11.90 -20.84 -4.88
C THR A 79 12.47 -19.67 -5.66
N LEU A 80 11.64 -18.67 -6.00
CA LEU A 80 12.09 -17.44 -6.66
C LEU A 80 13.13 -16.69 -5.82
N MET A 81 12.91 -16.57 -4.50
CA MET A 81 13.87 -15.95 -3.58
C MET A 81 15.25 -16.64 -3.60
N LYS A 82 15.28 -17.98 -3.64
CA LYS A 82 16.53 -18.75 -3.78
C LYS A 82 17.17 -18.54 -5.14
N THR A 83 16.38 -18.51 -6.21
CA THR A 83 16.86 -18.29 -7.58
C THR A 83 17.48 -16.90 -7.74
N TRP A 84 16.82 -15.85 -7.24
CA TRP A 84 17.35 -14.49 -7.22
C TRP A 84 18.70 -14.39 -6.50
N LYS A 85 18.82 -15.05 -5.34
CA LYS A 85 20.09 -15.11 -4.60
C LYS A 85 21.19 -15.80 -5.43
N GLY A 86 20.87 -16.89 -6.12
CA GLY A 86 21.81 -17.61 -6.99
C GLY A 86 22.26 -16.79 -8.20
N GLU A 87 21.39 -15.91 -8.71
CA GLU A 87 21.64 -15.02 -9.84
C GLU A 87 22.31 -13.70 -9.43
N GLY A 88 22.62 -13.51 -8.14
CA GLY A 88 23.34 -12.35 -7.62
C GLY A 88 22.47 -11.11 -7.36
N LEU A 89 21.14 -11.23 -7.34
CA LEU A 89 20.24 -10.13 -6.99
C LEU A 89 20.23 -9.90 -5.47
N GLU A 90 20.21 -8.63 -5.06
CA GLU A 90 20.15 -8.24 -3.64
C GLU A 90 18.76 -8.50 -3.07
N ILE A 91 18.60 -9.58 -2.30
CA ILE A 91 17.33 -9.96 -1.66
C ILE A 91 17.17 -9.33 -0.28
N HIS A 92 15.93 -9.05 0.12
CA HIS A 92 15.61 -8.67 1.50
C HIS A 92 15.25 -9.92 2.32
N PRO A 93 15.91 -10.17 3.47
CA PRO A 93 15.49 -11.24 4.38
C PRO A 93 14.09 -10.96 4.90
N CYS A 94 13.19 -11.93 4.80
CA CYS A 94 11.83 -11.80 5.36
C CYS A 94 11.61 -12.93 6.35
N HIS A 95 11.63 -12.61 7.63
CA HIS A 95 11.30 -13.54 8.71
C HIS A 95 10.29 -12.88 9.64
N SER A 96 9.02 -13.30 9.50
CA SER A 96 8.08 -13.37 10.60
C SER A 96 7.08 -14.47 10.28
N GLU A 97 7.35 -15.67 10.76
CA GLU A 97 6.41 -16.81 10.70
C GLU A 97 5.21 -16.59 11.65
N ASP A 98 5.36 -15.68 12.61
CA ASP A 98 4.34 -15.36 13.59
C ASP A 98 3.24 -14.45 13.00
N SER A 99 2.05 -15.02 12.82
CA SER A 99 0.86 -14.33 12.33
C SER A 99 0.29 -13.30 13.33
N SER A 100 0.71 -13.32 14.59
CA SER A 100 0.21 -12.41 15.63
C SER A 100 0.88 -11.04 15.65
N GLN A 101 1.98 -10.88 14.90
CA GLN A 101 2.77 -9.64 14.84
C GLN A 101 2.63 -8.93 13.48
N ILE A 102 2.89 -7.62 13.48
CA ILE A 102 2.95 -6.83 12.25
C ILE A 102 4.20 -7.27 11.46
N PRO A 103 4.05 -7.68 10.18
CA PRO A 103 5.19 -8.07 9.36
C PRO A 103 6.25 -6.98 9.27
N LEU A 104 7.54 -7.36 9.28
CA LEU A 104 8.66 -6.43 9.10
C LEU A 104 8.72 -5.88 7.68
N SER A 105 8.31 -6.69 6.70
CA SER A 105 8.29 -6.31 5.29
C SER A 105 7.12 -5.38 5.02
N LYS A 106 7.38 -4.31 4.27
CA LYS A 106 6.38 -3.32 3.87
C LYS A 106 6.42 -3.11 2.37
N VAL A 107 5.26 -2.77 1.81
CA VAL A 107 5.09 -2.35 0.42
C VAL A 107 4.30 -1.04 0.46
N LEU A 108 4.84 0.06 -0.07
CA LEU A 108 4.24 1.39 0.03
C LEU A 108 3.93 1.85 1.48
N GLY A 109 4.73 1.35 2.44
CA GLY A 109 4.52 1.57 3.87
C GLY A 109 3.45 0.68 4.52
N ILE A 110 2.72 -0.14 3.76
CA ILE A 110 1.75 -1.12 4.27
C ILE A 110 2.49 -2.42 4.62
N PRO A 111 2.35 -2.94 5.86
CA PRO A 111 2.89 -4.25 6.24
C PRO A 111 2.38 -5.39 5.35
N TRP A 112 3.29 -6.24 4.88
CA TRP A 112 2.99 -7.39 4.02
C TRP A 112 3.54 -8.69 4.64
N ASN A 113 2.65 -9.64 4.92
CA ASN A 113 3.03 -10.98 5.31
C ASN A 113 3.36 -11.78 4.06
N VAL A 114 4.65 -11.86 3.75
CA VAL A 114 5.19 -12.56 2.57
C VAL A 114 4.83 -14.05 2.57
N VAL A 115 4.81 -14.71 3.73
CA VAL A 115 4.59 -16.16 3.85
C VAL A 115 3.15 -16.54 3.53
N HIS A 116 2.20 -15.77 4.06
CA HIS A 116 0.77 -16.06 3.93
C HIS A 116 0.10 -15.23 2.83
N ASP A 117 0.86 -14.32 2.23
CA ASP A 117 0.47 -13.41 1.16
C ASP A 117 -0.77 -12.58 1.49
N TYR A 118 -0.65 -11.73 2.50
CA TYR A 118 -1.67 -10.73 2.82
C TYR A 118 -1.05 -9.44 3.34
N PHE A 119 -1.68 -8.32 3.04
CA PHE A 119 -1.40 -7.03 3.66
C PHE A 119 -2.11 -6.90 5.00
N THR A 120 -1.50 -6.17 5.92
CA THR A 120 -2.13 -5.82 7.20
C THR A 120 -2.26 -4.31 7.28
N ILE A 121 -3.46 -3.81 7.53
CA ILE A 121 -3.67 -2.41 7.90
C ILE A 121 -3.76 -2.32 9.41
N ASP A 122 -2.86 -1.52 9.98
CA ASP A 122 -2.81 -1.22 11.40
C ASP A 122 -3.83 -0.12 11.74
N VAL A 123 -4.82 -0.46 12.56
CA VAL A 123 -5.82 0.48 13.07
C VAL A 123 -5.72 0.63 14.59
N LYS A 124 -4.60 0.23 15.22
CA LYS A 124 -4.41 0.42 16.67
C LYS A 124 -4.51 1.87 17.11
N GLY A 125 -3.97 2.79 16.30
CA GLY A 125 -4.07 4.22 16.59
C GLY A 125 -5.52 4.69 16.70
N LEU A 126 -6.45 4.07 15.96
CA LEU A 126 -7.87 4.29 16.18
C LEU A 126 -8.28 3.73 17.54
N MET A 127 -7.93 2.49 17.87
CA MET A 127 -8.35 1.80 19.10
C MET A 127 -7.93 2.53 20.39
N GLU A 128 -6.94 3.42 20.31
CA GLU A 128 -6.54 4.33 21.39
C GLU A 128 -7.49 5.53 21.60
N LEU A 129 -8.53 5.68 20.76
CA LEU A 129 -9.53 6.72 20.95
C LEU A 129 -10.29 6.47 22.26
N ASP A 130 -10.28 7.48 23.11
CA ASP A 130 -10.99 7.45 24.39
C ASP A 130 -12.50 7.60 24.16
N THR A 131 -13.18 6.47 23.96
CA THR A 131 -14.63 6.42 23.77
C THR A 131 -15.42 6.66 25.06
N SER A 132 -14.75 6.90 26.20
CA SER A 132 -15.42 7.32 27.44
C SER A 132 -15.79 8.81 27.43
N LYS A 133 -15.17 9.59 26.54
CA LYS A 133 -15.48 11.00 26.34
C LYS A 133 -16.52 11.20 25.23
N PRO A 134 -17.25 12.33 25.27
CA PRO A 134 -18.09 12.74 24.16
C PRO A 134 -17.31 12.72 22.84
N ILE A 135 -17.86 12.05 21.84
CA ILE A 135 -17.30 12.07 20.50
C ILE A 135 -17.67 13.41 19.88
N THR A 136 -16.70 14.06 19.23
CA THR A 136 -16.87 15.39 18.63
C THR A 136 -16.53 15.38 17.15
N LYS A 137 -16.87 16.45 16.42
CA LYS A 137 -16.44 16.64 15.02
C LYS A 137 -14.91 16.49 14.88
N ARG A 138 -14.14 16.99 15.84
CA ARG A 138 -12.67 16.83 15.85
C ARG A 138 -12.25 15.37 15.94
N VAL A 139 -12.90 14.58 16.78
CA VAL A 139 -12.62 13.13 16.89
C VAL A 139 -12.94 12.42 15.57
N VAL A 140 -14.08 12.69 14.95
CA VAL A 140 -14.45 12.12 13.64
C VAL A 140 -13.39 12.41 12.57
N LEU A 141 -12.91 13.66 12.48
CA LEU A 141 -11.84 14.02 11.56
C LEU A 141 -10.52 13.32 11.90
N GLN A 142 -10.14 13.27 13.19
CA GLN A 142 -8.94 12.57 13.64
C GLN A 142 -9.00 11.08 13.28
N SER A 143 -10.16 10.42 13.47
CA SER A 143 -10.36 9.03 13.08
C SER A 143 -10.06 8.81 11.59
N SER A 144 -10.51 9.71 10.72
CA SER A 144 -10.21 9.60 9.28
C SER A 144 -8.72 9.70 8.97
N GLY A 145 -7.96 10.50 9.73
CA GLY A 145 -6.53 10.70 9.51
C GLY A 145 -5.63 9.59 10.08
N LYS A 146 -6.13 8.80 11.03
CA LYS A 146 -5.36 7.70 11.65
C LYS A 146 -5.31 6.43 10.80
N ILE A 147 -6.12 6.32 9.75
CA ILE A 147 -6.11 5.17 8.84
C ILE A 147 -5.11 5.46 7.71
N TYR A 148 -3.97 4.76 7.72
CA TYR A 148 -3.00 4.81 6.62
C TYR A 148 -3.36 3.77 5.55
N ASP A 149 -3.90 4.24 4.43
CA ASP A 149 -4.37 3.39 3.32
C ASP A 149 -4.01 4.03 1.96
N PRO A 150 -2.73 4.05 1.58
CA PRO A 150 -2.26 4.73 0.37
C PRO A 150 -2.82 4.10 -0.92
N VAL A 151 -3.14 2.81 -0.90
CA VAL A 151 -3.71 2.09 -2.04
C VAL A 151 -5.24 2.18 -2.05
N GLY A 152 -5.86 2.53 -0.93
CA GLY A 152 -7.29 2.76 -0.78
C GLY A 152 -8.11 1.49 -0.51
N PHE A 153 -7.55 0.40 0.00
CA PHE A 153 -8.27 -0.85 0.25
C PHE A 153 -9.51 -0.66 1.15
N LEU A 154 -9.45 0.29 2.08
CA LEU A 154 -10.52 0.67 2.99
C LEU A 154 -11.28 1.90 2.49
N SER A 155 -11.18 2.27 1.21
CA SER A 155 -11.94 3.41 0.65
C SER A 155 -13.45 3.32 0.94
N PRO A 156 -14.14 2.16 0.76
CA PRO A 156 -15.57 2.04 1.09
C PRO A 156 -15.89 2.24 2.58
N TYR A 157 -14.92 1.97 3.44
CA TYR A 157 -15.06 2.13 4.88
C TYR A 157 -14.74 3.57 5.32
N THR A 158 -13.67 4.16 4.80
CA THR A 158 -13.21 5.52 5.14
C THR A 158 -14.08 6.62 4.52
N ILE A 159 -14.71 6.37 3.36
CA ILE A 159 -15.64 7.34 2.74
C ILE A 159 -16.85 7.63 3.65
N ARG A 160 -17.31 6.64 4.43
CA ARG A 160 -18.42 6.82 5.38
C ARG A 160 -18.11 7.90 6.42
N LEU A 161 -16.88 7.97 6.92
CA LEU A 161 -16.46 9.08 7.81
C LEU A 161 -16.42 10.42 7.10
N LYS A 162 -16.00 10.46 5.84
CA LYS A 162 -15.96 11.72 5.08
C LYS A 162 -17.37 12.26 4.84
N CYS A 163 -18.32 11.38 4.51
CA CYS A 163 -19.74 11.74 4.43
C CYS A 163 -20.27 12.20 5.80
N LEU A 164 -19.94 11.48 6.88
CA LEU A 164 -20.33 11.88 8.24
C LEU A 164 -19.79 13.27 8.59
N LEU A 165 -18.53 13.55 8.26
CA LEU A 165 -17.90 14.84 8.47
C LEU A 165 -18.63 15.94 7.69
N GLN A 166 -19.03 15.68 6.45
CA GLN A 166 -19.85 16.60 5.64
C GLN A 166 -21.20 16.90 6.30
N GLU A 167 -21.91 15.88 6.80
CA GLU A 167 -23.18 16.05 7.52
C GLU A 167 -23.00 16.93 8.77
N LEU A 168 -21.90 16.74 9.51
CA LEU A 168 -21.59 17.58 10.67
C LEU A 168 -21.29 19.04 10.30
N TRP A 169 -20.80 19.31 9.10
CA TRP A 169 -20.65 20.67 8.58
C TRP A 169 -22.01 21.29 8.24
N LEU A 170 -22.89 20.53 7.57
CA LEU A 170 -24.24 21.00 7.22
C LEU A 170 -25.09 21.33 8.44
N ARG A 171 -24.91 20.58 9.54
CA ARG A 171 -25.58 20.83 10.82
C ARG A 171 -24.93 21.92 11.68
N ASN A 172 -23.86 22.55 11.17
CA ASN A 172 -23.15 23.65 11.82
C ASN A 172 -22.63 23.34 13.25
N LEU A 173 -22.24 22.10 13.52
CA LEU A 173 -21.60 21.74 14.79
C LEU A 173 -20.19 22.33 14.87
N ALA A 174 -19.83 22.87 16.03
CA ALA A 174 -18.47 23.28 16.32
C ALA A 174 -17.52 22.07 16.46
N TRP A 175 -16.22 22.33 16.56
CA TRP A 175 -15.20 21.28 16.62
C TRP A 175 -15.32 20.37 17.84
N ASP A 176 -15.76 20.92 18.96
CA ASP A 176 -15.79 20.28 20.28
C ASP A 176 -17.22 20.01 20.77
N ASP A 177 -18.22 20.26 19.94
CA ASP A 177 -19.60 19.89 20.23
C ASP A 177 -19.73 18.35 20.18
N GLU A 178 -20.47 17.81 21.13
CA GLU A 178 -20.84 16.40 21.15
C GLU A 178 -21.71 16.05 19.94
N LEU A 179 -21.50 14.84 19.40
CA LEU A 179 -22.33 14.34 18.30
C LEU A 179 -23.79 14.20 18.74
N LEU A 180 -24.70 14.66 17.88
CA LEU A 180 -26.14 14.41 18.03
C LEU A 180 -26.41 12.89 18.06
N PRO A 181 -27.45 12.42 18.79
CA PRO A 181 -27.68 10.98 18.99
C PRO A 181 -27.79 10.15 17.70
N ASP A 182 -28.40 10.70 16.66
CA ASP A 182 -28.55 10.04 15.36
C ASP A 182 -27.20 9.90 14.62
N ILE A 183 -26.34 10.92 14.71
CA ILE A 183 -25.00 10.91 14.11
C ILE A 183 -24.04 10.04 14.91
N TYR A 184 -24.14 10.06 16.24
CA TYR A 184 -23.38 9.19 17.12
C TYR A 184 -23.65 7.71 16.82
N ALA A 185 -24.92 7.32 16.59
CA ALA A 185 -25.28 5.95 16.24
C ALA A 185 -24.57 5.47 14.96
N ILE A 186 -24.51 6.33 13.93
CA ILE A 186 -23.80 6.03 12.67
C ILE A 186 -22.30 5.87 12.90
N TRP A 187 -21.69 6.78 13.67
CA TRP A 187 -20.27 6.70 14.02
C TRP A 187 -19.95 5.45 14.84
N SER A 188 -20.77 5.13 15.85
CA SER A 188 -20.58 3.97 16.71
C SER A 188 -20.70 2.66 15.93
N GLN A 189 -21.62 2.59 14.97
CA GLN A 189 -21.72 1.44 14.08
C GLN A 189 -20.44 1.31 13.23
N TRP A 190 -20.03 2.39 12.56
CA TRP A 190 -18.79 2.44 11.80
C TRP A 190 -17.58 1.99 12.63
N TRP A 191 -17.48 2.46 13.87
CA TRP A 191 -16.43 2.11 14.82
C TRP A 191 -16.40 0.61 15.16
N SER A 192 -17.58 0.04 15.46
CA SER A 192 -17.72 -1.36 15.88
C SER A 192 -17.35 -2.39 14.81
N GLU A 193 -17.36 -1.99 13.55
CA GLU A 193 -17.01 -2.86 12.42
C GLU A 193 -15.50 -3.10 12.29
N LEU A 194 -14.65 -2.33 12.98
CA LEU A 194 -13.20 -2.48 12.89
C LEU A 194 -12.63 -3.51 13.87
N PRO A 195 -11.98 -4.57 13.38
CA PRO A 195 -11.04 -5.34 14.19
C PRO A 195 -9.77 -4.51 14.46
N PRO A 196 -8.95 -4.88 15.47
CA PRO A 196 -7.66 -4.21 15.74
C PRO A 196 -6.67 -4.25 14.57
N PHE A 197 -6.81 -5.24 13.70
CA PHE A 197 -6.03 -5.38 12.47
C PHE A 197 -6.92 -5.87 11.34
N ILE A 198 -6.78 -5.28 10.16
CA ILE A 198 -7.47 -5.75 8.97
C ILE A 198 -6.45 -6.45 8.08
N ARG A 199 -6.72 -7.72 7.76
CA ARG A 199 -5.91 -8.49 6.82
C ARG A 199 -6.59 -8.47 5.45
N ILE A 200 -5.86 -8.03 4.43
CA ILE A 200 -6.31 -7.95 3.05
C ILE A 200 -5.45 -8.92 2.25
N LYS A 201 -6.07 -9.95 1.72
CA LYS A 201 -5.45 -10.87 0.79
C LYS A 201 -6.01 -10.60 -0.58
N ASP A 202 -5.15 -10.57 -1.60
CA ASP A 202 -5.64 -10.69 -2.96
C ASP A 202 -6.27 -12.08 -3.08
N SER A 203 -7.59 -12.09 -3.14
CA SER A 203 -8.28 -13.23 -3.68
C SER A 203 -8.77 -12.75 -5.03
N THR A 204 -8.19 -13.30 -6.08
CA THR A 204 -8.66 -13.17 -7.46
C THR A 204 -10.12 -13.61 -7.65
N ASN A 205 -10.80 -14.04 -6.57
CA ASN A 205 -12.22 -14.34 -6.46
C ASN A 205 -13.00 -13.43 -5.48
N ASP A 206 -12.44 -12.36 -4.92
CA ASP A 206 -13.18 -11.44 -4.05
C ASP A 206 -13.75 -10.31 -4.93
N PRO A 207 -15.08 -10.27 -5.14
CA PRO A 207 -15.71 -9.25 -5.97
C PRO A 207 -15.48 -7.82 -5.46
N ARG A 208 -14.95 -7.63 -4.24
CA ARG A 208 -14.60 -6.32 -3.67
C ARG A 208 -13.24 -5.76 -4.10
N PHE A 209 -12.43 -6.50 -4.88
CA PHE A 209 -11.11 -6.01 -5.32
C PHE A 209 -10.89 -6.06 -6.85
N GLN A 210 -11.91 -6.48 -7.61
CA GLN A 210 -11.83 -6.66 -9.07
C GLN A 210 -11.65 -5.38 -9.90
N TRP A 211 -11.74 -4.19 -9.29
CA TRP A 211 -11.67 -2.90 -9.99
C TRP A 211 -10.29 -2.22 -9.99
N ARG A 212 -9.23 -2.86 -9.45
CA ARG A 212 -7.94 -2.16 -9.22
C ARG A 212 -6.72 -2.67 -9.98
N PHE A 213 -6.81 -3.80 -10.66
CA PHE A 213 -5.71 -4.29 -11.49
C PHE A 213 -6.27 -4.75 -12.84
N LYS A 214 -6.50 -3.77 -13.71
CA LYS A 214 -6.64 -3.94 -15.16
C LYS A 214 -5.78 -2.90 -15.83
#